data_AF-A0A917QRN0-F1
#
_entry.id   AF-A0A917QRN0-F1
#
_cell.length_a   1.000
_cell.length_b   1.000
_cell.length_c   1.000
_cell.angle_alpha   90.00
_cell.angle_beta   90.00
_cell.angle_gamma   90.00
#
_symmetry.space_group_name_H-M   'P 1'
#
loop_
_entity.id
_entity.type
_entity.pdbx_description
1 polymer ?
#
loop_
_entity_poly.entity_id
_entity_poly.type
_entity_poly.pdbx_seq_one_letter_code
_entity_poly.pdbx_strand_id
1 'polypeptide(L)' 'MFSRAVLNLLRTIAENDTGDGVLFISAPRGRWQMDGTSYTVNDRTFHPLTARDFIDIGDGRTDPVKVTAAGRAYLAGGTQ' A
#
# COMPACT_ATOMS: atom_id res chain seq x y z
N MET A 1 6.72 -15.04 5.19
CA MET A 1 5.78 -15.12 4.05
C MET A 1 4.69 -14.07 4.25
N PHE A 2 4.39 -13.25 3.26
CA PHE A 2 3.29 -12.28 3.34
C PHE A 2 1.95 -12.96 3.10
N SER A 3 0.88 -12.42 3.69
CA SER A 3 -0.47 -12.85 3.36
C SER A 3 -0.85 -12.35 1.96
N ARG A 4 -1.85 -13.00 1.34
CA ARG A 4 -2.38 -12.58 0.04
C ARG A 4 -2.90 -11.13 0.07
N ALA A 5 -3.50 -10.70 1.18
CA ALA A 5 -3.98 -9.33 1.33
C ALA A 5 -2.84 -8.30 1.31
N VAL A 6 -1.71 -8.61 1.95
CA VAL A 6 -0.52 -7.74 1.96
C VAL A 6 0.09 -7.61 0.57
N LEU A 7 0.21 -8.73 -0.16
CA LEU A 7 0.72 -8.71 -1.53
C LEU A 7 -0.22 -7.98 -2.49
N ASN A 8 -1.53 -8.20 -2.34
CA ASN A 8 -2.53 -7.49 -3.14
C ASN A 8 -2.46 -5.98 -2.88
N LEU A 9 -2.32 -5.54 -1.62
CA LEU A 9 -2.17 -4.12 -1.30
C LEU A 9 -0.95 -3.51 -2.00
N LEU A 10 0.22 -4.16 -1.93
CA LEU A 10 1.44 -3.68 -2.58
C LEU A 10 1.26 -3.52 -4.10
N ARG A 11 0.65 -4.51 -4.76
CA ARG A 11 0.34 -4.46 -6.19
C ARG A 11 -0.65 -3.35 -6.53
N THR A 12 -1.74 -3.26 -5.77
CA THR A 12 -2.78 -2.25 -5.97
C THR A 12 -2.22 -0.83 -5.85
N ILE A 13 -1.31 -0.57 -4.89
CA ILE A 13 -0.63 0.74 -4.82
C ILE A 13 0.25 0.93 -6.06
N ALA A 14 1.07 -0.04 -6.43
CA ALA A 14 1.95 0.06 -7.60
C ALA A 14 1.20 0.27 -8.93
N GLU A 15 0.01 -0.30 -9.08
CA GLU A 15 -0.83 -0.18 -10.28
C GLU A 15 -1.51 1.20 -10.39
N ASN A 16 -1.75 1.88 -9.26
CA ASN A 16 -2.46 3.16 -9.22
C ASN A 16 -1.53 4.35 -8.93
N ASP A 17 -0.28 4.10 -8.55
CA ASP A 17 0.72 5.14 -8.32
C ASP A 17 1.18 5.73 -9.67
N THR A 18 0.78 6.98 -9.93
CA THR A 18 1.13 7.72 -11.14
C THR A 18 2.39 8.59 -10.97
N GLY A 19 3.08 8.48 -9.83
CA GLY A 19 4.29 9.26 -9.49
C GLY A 19 4.12 10.07 -8.21
N ASP A 20 2.89 10.42 -7.85
CA ASP A 20 2.56 11.22 -6.66
C ASP A 20 2.19 10.35 -5.45
N GLY A 21 2.11 9.01 -5.61
CA GLY A 21 1.56 8.09 -4.62
C GLY A 21 0.05 7.94 -4.74
N VAL A 22 -0.51 7.11 -3.86
CA VAL A 22 -1.94 6.78 -3.82
C VAL A 22 -2.54 7.22 -2.51
N LEU A 23 -3.55 8.09 -2.57
CA LEU A 23 -4.23 8.58 -1.38
C LEU A 23 -5.13 7.51 -0.79
N PHE A 24 -5.05 7.34 0.53
CA PHE A 24 -5.96 6.53 1.31
C PHE A 24 -6.66 7.39 2.36
N ILE A 25 -7.98 7.30 2.43
CA ILE A 25 -8.80 7.99 3.42
C ILE A 25 -9.26 7.01 4.51
N SER A 26 -9.43 7.54 5.72
CA SER A 26 -9.93 6.74 6.84
C SER A 26 -11.37 6.27 6.57
N ALA A 27 -11.60 4.97 6.75
CA ALA A 27 -12.89 4.32 6.66
C ALA A 27 -13.25 3.62 7.98
N PRO A 28 -14.54 3.37 8.26
CA PRO A 28 -14.97 2.74 9.50
C PRO A 28 -14.29 1.39 9.77
N ARG A 29 -14.13 1.06 11.06
CA ARG A 29 -13.60 -0.23 11.57
C ARG A 29 -12.10 -0.46 11.28
N GLY A 30 -11.27 0.57 11.41
CA GLY A 30 -9.81 0.44 11.25
C GLY A 30 -9.43 0.08 9.82
N ARG A 31 -10.10 0.71 8.86
CA ARG A 31 -9.91 0.44 7.43
C ARG A 31 -9.52 1.71 6.73
N TRP A 32 -8.75 1.56 5.67
CA TRP A 32 -8.38 2.64 4.78
C TRP A 32 -8.97 2.34 3.40
N GLN A 33 -9.59 3.33 2.80
CA GLN A 33 -10.16 3.26 1.47
C GLN A 33 -9.28 4.07 0.52
N MET A 34 -8.93 3.50 -0.63
CA MET A 34 -8.22 4.25 -1.66
C MET A 34 -9.15 5.32 -2.22
N ASP A 35 -8.70 6.56 -2.24
CA ASP A 35 -9.50 7.70 -2.69
C ASP A 35 -9.99 7.52 -4.14
N GLY A 36 -11.21 7.96 -4.42
CA GLY A 36 -11.84 7.78 -5.72
C GLY A 36 -12.24 6.33 -6.09
N THR A 37 -12.06 5.35 -5.20
CA THR A 37 -12.42 3.93 -5.45
C THR A 37 -13.23 3.32 -4.31
N SER A 38 -13.80 2.13 -4.53
CA SER A 38 -14.40 1.31 -3.46
C SER A 38 -13.38 0.36 -2.78
N TYR A 39 -12.11 0.39 -3.21
CA TYR A 39 -11.08 -0.48 -2.67
C TYR A 39 -10.80 -0.12 -1.21
N THR A 40 -11.05 -1.07 -0.31
CA THR A 40 -10.88 -0.89 1.14
C THR A 40 -10.06 -2.02 1.72
N VAL A 41 -9.08 -1.68 2.55
CA VAL A 41 -8.19 -2.64 3.20
C VAL A 41 -8.08 -2.33 4.70
N ASN A 42 -7.72 -3.33 5.51
CA ASN A 42 -7.47 -3.12 6.94
C ASN A 42 -6.16 -2.33 7.11
N ASP A 43 -6.13 -1.32 7.98
CA ASP A 43 -4.93 -0.49 8.24
C ASP A 43 -3.71 -1.33 8.67
N ARG A 44 -3.95 -2.43 9.41
CA ARG A 44 -2.92 -3.37 9.82
C ARG A 44 -2.21 -4.07 8.65
N THR A 45 -2.81 -4.06 7.47
CA THR A 45 -2.23 -4.64 6.25
C THR A 45 -1.03 -3.83 5.75
N PHE A 46 -0.92 -2.55 6.13
CA PHE A 46 0.20 -1.69 5.79
C PHE A 46 1.44 -1.97 6.65
N HIS A 47 1.29 -2.44 7.90
CA HIS A 47 2.42 -2.65 8.83
C HIS A 47 3.51 -3.59 8.29
N PRO A 48 3.20 -4.76 7.70
CA PRO A 48 4.23 -5.65 7.21
C PRO A 48 5.01 -5.09 6.01
N LEU A 49 4.40 -4.18 5.23
CA LEU A 49 5.02 -3.53 4.08
C LEU A 49 5.93 -2.38 4.53
N THR A 50 5.44 -1.53 5.43
CA THR A 50 6.23 -0.44 6.04
C THR A 50 7.42 -0.98 6.84
N ALA A 51 7.23 -2.06 7.60
CA ALA A 51 8.32 -2.69 8.37
C ALA A 51 9.45 -3.26 7.50
N ARG A 52 9.22 -3.47 6.19
CA ARG A 52 10.22 -3.91 5.22
C ARG A 52 10.63 -2.82 4.24
N ASP A 53 10.20 -1.59 4.48
CA ASP A 53 10.45 -0.45 3.62
C ASP A 53 9.95 -0.69 2.18
N PHE A 54 8.82 -1.38 2.00
CA PHE A 54 8.24 -1.62 0.66
C PHE A 54 7.27 -0.53 0.22
N ILE A 55 6.68 0.15 1.20
CA ILE A 55 5.85 1.32 0.98
C ILE A 55 6.24 2.40 2.00
N ASP A 56 6.07 3.64 1.59
CA ASP A 56 6.10 4.80 2.45
C ASP A 56 4.67 5.31 2.63
N ILE A 57 4.22 5.45 3.87
CA ILE A 57 2.87 5.93 4.21
C ILE A 57 2.85 7.41 4.64
N GLY A 58 4.02 8.09 4.62
CA GLY A 58 4.18 9.45 5.13
C GLY A 58 3.72 9.57 6.59
N ASP A 59 2.89 10.59 6.87
CA ASP A 59 2.24 10.79 8.18
C ASP A 59 1.15 9.76 8.54
N GLY A 60 0.81 8.87 7.59
CA GLY A 60 -0.19 7.82 7.78
C GLY A 60 -1.63 8.30 7.86
N ARG A 61 -1.94 9.53 7.43
CA ARG A 61 -3.32 10.08 7.47
C ARG A 61 -3.70 10.94 6.29
N THR A 62 -2.76 11.73 5.77
CA THR A 62 -3.03 12.71 4.71
C THR A 62 -2.05 12.59 3.55
N ASP A 63 -0.88 12.01 3.80
CA ASP A 63 0.10 11.79 2.77
C ASP A 63 -0.28 10.63 1.83
N PRO A 64 -0.02 10.76 0.51
CA PRO A 64 -0.16 9.65 -0.42
C PRO A 64 0.81 8.52 -0.07
N VAL A 65 0.32 7.29 -0.13
CA VAL A 65 1.12 6.08 0.06
C VAL A 65 1.90 5.79 -1.22
N LYS A 66 3.23 5.66 -1.11
CA LYS A 66 4.13 5.45 -2.25
C LYS A 66 4.79 4.09 -2.18
N VAL A 67 5.00 3.44 -3.32
CA VAL A 67 5.90 2.28 -3.37
C VAL A 67 7.34 2.76 -3.34
N THR A 68 8.17 2.19 -2.48
CA THR A 68 9.59 2.55 -2.39
C THR A 68 10.39 1.87 -3.51
N ALA A 69 11.70 2.17 -3.58
CA ALA A 69 12.60 1.43 -4.46
C ALA A 69 12.66 -0.07 -4.12
N ALA A 70 12.68 -0.43 -2.83
CA ALA A 70 12.70 -1.82 -2.39
C ALA A 70 11.38 -2.55 -2.72
N GLY A 71 10.24 -1.88 -2.53
CA GLY A 71 8.94 -2.43 -2.94
C GLY A 71 8.84 -2.67 -4.43
N ARG A 72 9.33 -1.74 -5.26
CA ARG A 72 9.40 -1.91 -6.72
C ARG A 72 10.33 -3.07 -7.11
N ALA A 73 11.50 -3.17 -6.49
CA ALA A 73 12.42 -4.28 -6.74
C ALA A 73 11.80 -5.64 -6.36
N TYR A 74 11.07 -5.70 -5.25
CA TYR A 74 10.33 -6.90 -4.84
C TYR A 74 9.27 -7.30 -5.88
N LEU A 75 8.50 -6.33 -6.40
CA LEU A 75 7.50 -6.58 -7.43
C LEU A 75 8.12 -7.03 -8.76
N ALA A 76 9.26 -6.44 -9.15
CA ALA A 76 9.98 -6.80 -10.36
C ALA A 76 10.68 -8.17 -10.26
N GLY A 77 11.11 -8.57 -9.06
CA GLY A 77 11.89 -9.78 -8.82
C GLY A 77 11.10 -11.03 -8.43
N GLY A 78 9.77 -10.99 -8.28
CA GLY A 78 9.06 -12.05 -7.57
C GLY A 78 7.60 -12.30 -7.96
N THR A 79 7.39 -12.84 -9.16
CA THR A 79 6.45 -13.96 -9.31
C THR A 79 7.26 -15.25 -9.17
N GLN A 80 7.32 -15.78 -7.95
CA GLN A 80 7.64 -17.18 -7.70
C GLN A 80 6.49 -17.79 -6.92
#